data_AF-A0A2S2PWG2-F1
#
_entry.id   AF-A0A2S2PWG2-F1
#
_cell.length_a   1.000
_cell.length_b   1.000
_cell.length_c   1.000
_cell.angle_alpha   90.00
_cell.angle_beta   90.00
_cell.angle_gamma   90.00
#
_symmetry.space_group_name_H-M   'P 1'
#
loop_
_entity.id
_entity.type
_entity.pdbx_description
1 polymer ?
#
loop_
_entity_poly.entity_id
_entity_poly.type
_entity_poly.pdbx_seq_one_letter_code
_entity_poly.pdbx_strand_id
1 'polypeptide(L)'
;SYLADIFTKLNEMNLSIQGKMTTVFTANDKIRALKKKIKFWAVCFSQHKIDSFPLLKEYLESIYGNIEDFDEIYGEIEQHLNEILSSLEKYFPESKDIEFIQRYN
;
A
#
# COMPACT_ATOMS: atom_id res chain seq x y z
N SER A 1 -5.20 9.29 -13.09
CA SER A 1 -4.01 8.42 -13.17
C SER A 1 -3.70 7.71 -11.86
N TYR A 2 -3.53 8.41 -10.73
CA TYR A 2 -3.28 7.78 -9.41
C TYR A 2 -4.23 6.63 -9.03
N LEU A 3 -5.55 6.83 -9.15
CA LEU A 3 -6.53 5.80 -8.77
C LEU A 3 -6.35 4.49 -9.56
N ALA A 4 -5.99 4.58 -10.84
CA ALA A 4 -5.72 3.40 -11.66
C ALA A 4 -4.48 2.66 -11.17
N ASP A 5 -3.40 3.37 -10.83
CA ASP A 5 -2.18 2.77 -10.27
C ASP A 5 -2.45 2.07 -8.93
N ILE A 6 -3.09 2.75 -7.97
CA ILE A 6 -3.32 2.18 -6.63
C ILE A 6 -4.26 0.99 -6.68
N PHE A 7 -5.36 1.06 -7.46
CA PHE A 7 -6.28 -0.06 -7.58
C PHE A 7 -5.66 -1.25 -8.31
N THR A 8 -4.79 -1.01 -9.31
CA THR A 8 -4.05 -2.10 -9.96
C THR A 8 -3.14 -2.81 -8.96
N LYS A 9 -2.36 -2.06 -8.17
CA LYS A 9 -1.49 -2.62 -7.11
C LYS A 9 -2.28 -3.39 -6.04
N LEU A 10 -3.41 -2.85 -5.59
CA LEU A 10 -4.27 -3.51 -4.62
C LEU A 10 -4.88 -4.80 -5.20
N ASN A 11 -5.28 -4.79 -6.47
CA ASN A 11 -5.81 -5.95 -7.15
C ASN A 11 -4.75 -7.05 -7.35
N GLU A 12 -3.53 -6.70 -7.76
CA GLU A 12 -2.40 -7.64 -7.83
C GLU A 12 -2.16 -8.33 -6.49
N MET A 13 -2.18 -7.55 -5.40
CA MET A 13 -1.98 -8.08 -4.06
C MET A 13 -3.15 -8.97 -3.62
N ASN A 14 -4.39 -8.57 -3.91
CA ASN A 14 -5.59 -9.37 -3.66
C ASN A 14 -5.55 -10.72 -4.41
N LEU A 15 -5.23 -10.71 -5.70
CA LEU A 15 -5.03 -11.92 -6.51
C LEU A 15 -3.91 -12.79 -5.97
N SER A 16 -2.82 -12.19 -5.46
CA SER A 16 -1.73 -12.96 -4.86
C SER A 16 -2.18 -13.72 -3.60
N ILE A 17 -3.15 -13.20 -2.86
CA ILE A 17 -3.68 -13.82 -1.64
C ILE A 17 -4.73 -14.89 -2.00
N GLN A 18 -5.51 -14.66 -3.07
CA GLN A 18 -6.51 -15.60 -3.56
C GLN A 18 -5.85 -16.78 -4.31
N GLY A 19 -6.03 -18.00 -3.80
CA GLY A 19 -5.54 -19.19 -4.48
C GLY A 19 -5.70 -20.45 -3.65
N LYS A 20 -5.84 -21.61 -4.32
CA LYS A 20 -6.07 -22.91 -3.68
C LYS A 20 -4.87 -23.41 -2.83
N MET A 21 -3.72 -22.74 -2.89
CA MET A 21 -2.47 -23.10 -2.21
C MET A 21 -2.00 -22.04 -1.18
N THR A 22 -2.82 -21.03 -0.88
CA THR A 22 -2.45 -20.00 0.11
C THR A 22 -2.81 -20.50 1.51
N THR A 23 -1.81 -20.77 2.34
CA THR A 23 -2.03 -21.03 3.78
C THR A 23 -2.31 -19.73 4.52
N VAL A 24 -2.88 -19.82 5.73
CA VAL A 24 -3.09 -18.65 6.60
C VAL A 24 -1.77 -17.92 6.87
N PHE A 25 -0.66 -18.67 7.05
CA PHE A 25 0.68 -18.08 7.22
C PHE A 25 1.11 -17.28 5.98
N THR A 26 0.98 -17.87 4.78
CA THR A 26 1.33 -17.20 3.53
C THR A 26 0.45 -15.96 3.27
N ALA A 27 -0.85 -16.04 3.60
CA ALA A 27 -1.75 -14.90 3.51
C ALA A 27 -1.33 -13.78 4.46
N ASN A 28 -1.04 -14.12 5.73
CA ASN A 28 -0.56 -13.16 6.72
C ASN A 28 0.74 -12.49 6.28
N ASP A 29 1.72 -13.25 5.78
CA ASP A 29 2.98 -12.68 5.27
C ASP A 29 2.76 -11.72 4.10
N LYS A 30 1.86 -12.07 3.17
CA LYS A 30 1.48 -11.20 2.03
C LYS A 30 0.79 -9.92 2.50
N ILE A 31 -0.10 -10.01 3.49
CA ILE A 31 -0.76 -8.85 4.08
C ILE A 31 0.25 -7.97 4.83
N ARG A 32 1.18 -8.55 5.59
CA ARG A 32 2.28 -7.80 6.23
C ARG A 32 3.15 -7.08 5.19
N ALA A 33 3.46 -7.74 4.09
CA ALA A 33 4.19 -7.13 2.98
C ALA A 33 3.40 -6.00 2.31
N LEU A 34 2.08 -6.16 2.11
CA LEU A 34 1.20 -5.11 1.58
C LEU A 34 1.23 -3.86 2.46
N LYS A 35 1.06 -4.00 3.77
CA LYS A 35 1.11 -2.88 4.72
C LYS A 35 2.45 -2.13 4.64
N LYS A 36 3.56 -2.88 4.61
CA LYS A 36 4.91 -2.29 4.45
C LYS A 36 5.06 -1.53 3.13
N LYS A 37 4.52 -2.06 2.02
CA LYS A 37 4.53 -1.37 0.72
C LYS A 37 3.72 -0.07 0.74
N ILE A 38 2.51 -0.09 1.30
CA ILE A 38 1.67 1.12 1.40
C ILE A 38 2.35 2.19 2.25
N LYS A 39 2.90 1.80 3.40
CA LYS A 39 3.69 2.71 4.24
C LYS A 39 4.89 3.30 3.49
N PHE A 40 5.61 2.47 2.74
CA PHE A 40 6.72 2.94 1.90
C PHE A 40 6.25 3.94 0.84
N TRP A 41 5.14 3.66 0.15
CA TRP A 41 4.59 4.59 -0.83
C TRP A 41 4.19 5.93 -0.22
N ALA A 42 3.56 5.94 0.97
CA ALA A 42 3.22 7.19 1.67
C ALA A 42 4.48 8.06 1.92
N VAL A 43 5.57 7.45 2.40
CA VAL A 43 6.87 8.14 2.58
C VAL A 43 7.47 8.60 1.26
N CYS A 44 7.26 7.88 0.17
CA CYS A 44 7.71 8.31 -1.16
C CYS A 44 6.94 9.54 -1.64
N PHE A 45 5.62 9.60 -1.42
CA PHE A 45 4.81 10.77 -1.76
C PHE A 45 5.19 12.01 -0.95
N SER A 46 5.55 11.84 0.34
CA SER A 46 6.08 12.94 1.17
C SER A 46 7.45 13.46 0.71
N GLN A 47 8.10 12.79 -0.24
CA GLN A 47 9.40 13.15 -0.84
C GLN A 47 9.29 13.38 -2.35
N HIS A 48 8.07 13.48 -2.89
CA HIS A 48 7.77 13.65 -4.32
C HIS A 48 8.32 12.53 -5.22
N LYS A 49 8.56 11.34 -4.66
CA LYS A 49 9.06 10.16 -5.39
C LYS A 49 7.90 9.30 -5.86
N ILE A 50 7.55 9.40 -7.13
CA ILE A 50 6.37 8.70 -7.69
C ILE A 50 6.70 7.59 -8.67
N ASP A 51 7.95 7.11 -8.69
CA ASP A 51 8.39 6.05 -9.63
C ASP A 51 7.59 4.75 -9.50
N SER A 52 6.96 4.51 -8.35
CA SER A 52 6.07 3.37 -8.15
C SER A 52 4.70 3.52 -8.85
N PHE A 53 4.32 4.72 -9.29
CA PHE A 53 3.01 5.07 -9.85
C PHE A 53 3.18 5.57 -11.28
N PRO A 54 3.41 4.67 -12.26
CA PRO A 54 3.82 5.03 -13.61
C PRO A 54 2.76 5.84 -14.35
N LEU A 55 1.47 5.55 -14.18
CA LEU A 55 0.41 6.31 -14.86
C LEU A 55 0.33 7.73 -14.30
N LEU A 56 0.48 7.88 -12.98
CA LEU A 56 0.56 9.20 -12.35
C LEU A 56 1.80 9.98 -12.84
N LYS A 57 2.96 9.31 -12.90
CA LYS A 57 4.21 9.91 -13.36
C LYS A 57 4.11 10.40 -14.79
N GLU A 58 3.67 9.55 -15.71
CA GLU A 58 3.47 9.89 -17.12
C GLU A 58 2.49 11.07 -17.28
N TYR A 59 1.40 11.06 -16.50
CA TYR A 59 0.45 12.16 -16.50
C TYR A 59 1.07 13.48 -16.04
N LEU A 60 1.80 13.49 -14.92
CA LEU A 60 2.43 14.71 -14.43
C LEU A 60 3.53 15.22 -15.36
N GLU A 61 4.31 14.33 -15.97
CA GLU A 61 5.30 14.68 -16.99
C GLU A 61 4.67 15.26 -18.27
N SER A 62 3.40 14.93 -18.55
CA SER A 62 2.66 15.47 -19.71
C SER A 62 2.08 16.87 -19.50
N ILE A 63 1.99 17.34 -18.26
CA ILE A 63 1.44 18.67 -17.92
C ILE A 63 2.59 19.67 -17.89
N TYR A 64 2.44 20.82 -18.55
CA TYR A 64 3.38 21.94 -18.45
C TYR A 64 3.18 22.65 -17.09
N GLY A 65 3.79 22.13 -16.02
CA GLY A 65 3.75 22.69 -14.66
C GLY A 65 4.95 22.28 -13.83
N ASN A 66 5.27 23.02 -12.78
CA ASN A 66 6.32 22.62 -11.84
C ASN A 66 5.75 21.60 -10.85
N ILE A 67 6.57 20.66 -10.39
CA ILE A 67 6.16 19.63 -9.41
C ILE A 67 5.60 20.28 -8.12
N GLU A 68 6.13 21.46 -7.76
CA GLU A 68 5.72 22.27 -6.61
C GLU A 68 4.26 22.73 -6.69
N ASP A 69 3.70 22.86 -7.90
CA ASP A 69 2.29 23.25 -8.09
C ASP A 69 1.31 22.14 -7.64
N PHE A 70 1.81 20.93 -7.38
CA PHE A 70 1.01 19.76 -7.04
C PHE A 70 1.15 19.32 -5.57
N ASP A 71 1.85 20.07 -4.72
CA ASP A 71 2.12 19.70 -3.31
C ASP A 71 0.86 19.30 -2.53
N GLU A 72 -0.26 20.00 -2.75
CA GLU A 72 -1.56 19.68 -2.14
C GLU A 72 -2.03 18.28 -2.55
N ILE A 73 -1.92 17.92 -3.84
CA ILE A 73 -2.29 16.61 -4.37
C ILE A 73 -1.36 15.51 -3.83
N TYR A 74 -0.07 15.78 -3.66
CA TYR A 74 0.85 14.84 -3.01
C TYR A 74 0.42 14.56 -1.56
N GLY A 75 0.00 15.60 -0.83
CA GLY A 75 -0.55 15.47 0.52
C GLY A 75 -1.85 14.66 0.57
N GLU A 76 -2.79 14.90 -0.35
CA GLU A 76 -4.04 14.12 -0.45
C GLU A 76 -3.77 12.64 -0.74
N ILE A 77 -2.81 12.34 -1.63
CA ILE A 77 -2.43 10.97 -1.96
C ILE A 77 -1.76 10.28 -0.76
N GLU A 78 -0.85 10.96 -0.07
CA GLU A 78 -0.24 10.46 1.15
C GLU A 78 -1.31 10.13 2.20
N GLN A 79 -2.26 11.04 2.42
CA GLN A 79 -3.37 10.83 3.35
C GLN A 79 -4.19 9.61 2.97
N HIS A 80 -4.59 9.48 1.69
CA HIS A 80 -5.37 8.34 1.22
C HIS A 80 -4.61 7.00 1.41
N LEU A 81 -3.29 6.96 1.18
CA LEU A 81 -2.49 5.78 1.46
C LEU A 81 -2.47 5.42 2.96
N ASN A 82 -2.41 6.42 3.85
CA ASN A 82 -2.49 6.21 5.30
C ASN A 82 -3.88 5.72 5.75
N GLU A 83 -4.96 6.16 5.11
CA GLU A 83 -6.32 5.67 5.36
C GLU A 83 -6.51 4.21 4.92
N ILE A 84 -5.93 3.82 3.77
CA ILE A 84 -5.88 2.43 3.33
C ILE A 84 -5.09 1.59 4.34
N LEU A 85 -3.92 2.06 4.77
CA LEU A 85 -3.10 1.36 5.76
C LEU A 85 -3.86 1.15 7.08
N SER A 86 -4.50 2.21 7.59
CA SER A 86 -5.31 2.17 8.81
C SER A 86 -6.46 1.15 8.69
N SER A 87 -7.10 1.10 7.51
CA SER A 87 -8.14 0.11 7.22
C SER A 87 -7.58 -1.32 7.24
N LEU A 88 -6.43 -1.56 6.60
CA LEU A 88 -5.78 -2.88 6.61
C LEU A 88 -5.34 -3.30 8.02
N GLU A 89 -4.88 -2.36 8.84
CA GLU A 89 -4.52 -2.62 10.24
C GLU A 89 -5.73 -2.99 11.09
N LYS A 90 -6.87 -2.33 10.85
CA LYS A 90 -8.14 -2.62 11.51
C LYS A 90 -8.68 -4.01 11.15
N TYR A 91 -8.65 -4.39 9.87
CA TYR A 91 -9.22 -5.67 9.41
C TYR A 91 -8.27 -6.86 9.56
N PHE A 92 -6.96 -6.62 9.54
CA PHE A 92 -5.93 -7.65 9.65
C PHE A 92 -4.92 -7.28 10.73
N PRO A 93 -5.31 -7.25 12.02
CA PRO A 93 -4.37 -6.92 13.09
C PRO A 93 -3.17 -7.87 13.07
N GLU A 94 -1.99 -7.40 13.51
CA GLU A 94 -0.89 -8.34 13.72
C GLU A 94 -1.31 -9.34 14.79
N SER A 95 -1.37 -10.61 14.41
CA SER A 95 -1.76 -11.67 15.33
C SER A 95 -0.71 -11.79 16.43
N LYS A 96 -1.17 -11.84 17.69
CA LYS A 96 -0.35 -12.24 18.84
C LYS A 96 -0.11 -13.76 18.83
N ASP A 97 0.21 -14.36 17.69
CA ASP A 97 0.34 -15.82 17.56
C ASP A 97 1.49 -16.40 18.41
N ILE A 98 2.33 -15.55 19.00
CA ILE A 98 3.34 -15.94 20.00
C ILE A 98 2.70 -16.31 21.36
N GLU A 99 1.52 -15.79 21.71
CA GLU A 99 0.87 -16.11 23.00
C GLU A 99 0.23 -17.53 23.01
N PHE A 100 -0.15 -18.08 21.85
CA PHE A 100 -0.73 -19.44 21.79
C PHE A 100 0.30 -20.55 21.92
N ILE A 101 1.55 -20.33 21.47
CA ILE A 101 2.62 -21.34 21.56
C ILE A 101 3.27 -21.33 22.95
N GLN A 102 3.21 -20.22 23.69
CA GLN A 102 3.72 -20.15 25.07
C GLN A 102 2.74 -20.67 26.13
N ARG A 103 1.45 -20.82 25.80
CA ARG A 103 0.44 -21.33 26.76
C ARG A 103 0.39 -22.86 26.85
N TYR A 104 1.10 -23.56 25.97
CA TYR A 104 1.15 -25.02 25.89
C TYR A 104 2.59 -25.58 25.88
N ASN A 105 3.59 -24.78 26.28
CA ASN A 105 4.94 -25.23 26.60
C ASN A 105 5.22 -25.04 28.08
#